data_AF-K1SSA5-F1
#
_entry.id   AF-K1SSA5-F1
#
_cell.length_a   1.000
_cell.length_b   1.000
_cell.length_c   1.000
_cell.angle_alpha   90.00
_cell.angle_beta   90.00
_cell.angle_gamma   90.00
#
_symmetry.space_group_name_H-M   'P 1'
#
loop_
_entity.id
_entity.type
_entity.pdbx_description
1 polymer ?
#
loop_
_entity_poly.entity_id
_entity_poly.type
_entity_poly.pdbx_seq_one_letter_code
_entity_poly.pdbx_strand_id
1 'polypeptide(L)'
;MEQTYQKQSQKLNKLAPIMEGLENLSAQYSQRPEEWVPEAATFETAKSYREKKAMPLVQKLVKVLFALHRKYWEVKDERDKYLHFYQDEKKATHHLSQRLKEVEAENSQLYAMKRDFRRVWNYFGSRKDAAG
;
A
#
# COMPACT_ATOMS: atom_id res chain seq x y z
N MET A 1 -14.19 7.44 1.30
CA MET A 1 -12.98 7.20 2.12
C MET A 1 -13.22 6.17 3.23
N GLU A 2 -14.40 6.13 3.86
CA GLU A 2 -14.79 5.10 4.86
C GLU A 2 -14.59 3.64 4.40
N GLN A 3 -15.03 3.31 3.18
CA GLN A 3 -15.06 1.92 2.69
C GLN A 3 -13.67 1.33 2.43
N THR A 4 -12.71 2.16 2.02
CA THR A 4 -11.31 1.74 1.81
C THR A 4 -10.61 1.52 3.14
N TYR A 5 -10.90 2.35 4.15
CA TYR A 5 -10.38 2.21 5.50
C TYR A 5 -10.89 0.94 6.19
N GLN A 6 -12.19 0.64 6.07
CA GLN A 6 -12.78 -0.59 6.61
C GLN A 6 -12.19 -1.85 5.97
N LYS A 7 -11.95 -1.85 4.65
CA LYS A 7 -11.29 -2.97 3.96
C LYS A 7 -9.85 -3.18 4.42
N GLN A 8 -9.11 -2.11 4.70
CA GLN A 8 -7.74 -2.19 5.23
C GLN A 8 -7.72 -2.70 6.68
N SER A 9 -8.62 -2.20 7.53
CA SER A 9 -8.78 -2.68 8.91
C SER A 9 -9.14 -4.17 8.96
N GLN A 10 -10.03 -4.65 8.09
CA GLN A 10 -10.35 -6.07 7.99
C GLN A 10 -9.18 -6.94 7.52
N LYS A 11 -8.31 -6.43 6.64
CA LYS A 11 -7.07 -7.13 6.24
C LYS A 11 -6.06 -7.17 7.38
N LEU A 12 -5.89 -6.06 8.11
CA LEU A 12 -5.03 -6.00 9.30
C LEU A 12 -5.50 -6.95 10.41
N ASN A 13 -6.80 -7.02 10.67
CA ASN A 13 -7.37 -7.93 11.66
C ASN A 13 -7.19 -9.42 11.29
N LYS A 14 -7.09 -9.73 9.99
CA LYS A 14 -6.76 -11.10 9.53
C LYS A 14 -5.27 -11.41 9.63
N LEU A 15 -4.42 -10.39 9.51
CA LEU A 15 -2.96 -10.54 9.61
C LEU A 15 -2.47 -10.54 11.05
N ALA A 16 -3.13 -9.84 11.96
CA ALA A 16 -2.79 -9.76 13.38
C ALA A 16 -2.55 -11.14 14.04
N PRO A 17 -3.48 -12.12 13.98
CA PRO A 17 -3.25 -13.43 14.60
C PRO A 17 -2.17 -14.27 13.89
N ILE A 18 -1.92 -14.04 12.60
CA ILE A 18 -0.83 -14.71 11.86
C ILE A 18 0.52 -14.12 12.29
N MET A 19 0.59 -12.81 12.48
CA MET A 19 1.78 -12.08 12.89
C MET A 19 2.13 -12.37 14.36
N GLU A 20 1.12 -12.46 15.22
CA GLU A 20 1.25 -12.89 16.62
C GLU A 20 1.65 -14.37 16.73
N GLY A 21 1.04 -15.25 15.92
CA GLY A 21 1.46 -16.66 15.84
C GLY A 21 2.90 -16.81 15.34
N LEU A 22 3.33 -15.93 14.42
CA LEU A 22 4.69 -15.88 13.91
C LEU A 22 5.68 -15.32 14.94
N GLU A 23 5.33 -14.26 15.65
CA GLU A 23 6.12 -13.71 16.77
C GLU A 23 6.27 -14.74 17.88
N ASN A 24 5.21 -15.48 18.20
CA ASN A 24 5.24 -16.50 19.24
C ASN A 24 6.11 -17.69 18.83
N LEU A 25 6.02 -18.15 17.58
CA LEU A 25 6.94 -19.16 17.04
C LEU A 25 8.38 -18.63 16.98
N SER A 26 8.59 -17.40 16.55
CA SER A 26 9.90 -16.75 16.54
C SER A 26 10.48 -16.66 17.96
N ALA A 27 9.69 -16.28 18.94
CA ALA A 27 10.11 -16.21 20.34
C ALA A 27 10.44 -17.61 20.90
N GLN A 28 9.64 -18.62 20.57
CA GLN A 28 9.87 -20.01 20.96
C GLN A 28 11.17 -20.60 20.36
N TYR A 29 11.51 -20.24 19.12
CA TYR A 29 12.74 -20.71 18.46
C TYR A 29 13.95 -19.80 18.68
N SER A 30 13.74 -18.54 19.11
CA SER A 30 14.81 -17.60 19.47
C SER A 30 15.34 -17.83 20.88
N GLN A 31 14.59 -18.53 21.74
CA GLN A 31 15.11 -18.98 23.03
C GLN A 31 15.94 -20.25 22.83
N ARG A 32 17.25 -20.11 23.09
CA ARG A 32 18.29 -21.15 23.24
C ARG A 32 18.07 -22.40 22.38
N PRO A 33 18.59 -22.43 21.14
CA PRO A 33 18.55 -23.62 20.30
C PRO A 33 19.20 -24.85 20.95
N GLU A 34 20.09 -24.63 21.94
CA GLU A 34 20.75 -25.64 22.77
C GLU A 34 19.80 -26.44 23.68
N GLU A 35 18.66 -25.88 24.10
CA GLU A 35 17.65 -26.57 24.94
C GLU A 35 16.72 -27.50 24.14
N TRP A 36 16.67 -27.33 22.82
CA TRP A 36 15.89 -28.18 21.89
C TRP A 36 16.70 -29.36 21.33
N VAL A 37 18.01 -29.35 21.54
CA VAL A 37 18.95 -30.40 21.19
C VAL A 37 18.82 -31.46 22.29
N PRO A 38 18.21 -32.63 22.01
CA PRO A 38 18.02 -33.62 23.07
C PRO A 38 19.37 -34.01 23.62
N GLU A 39 19.52 -34.07 24.93
CA GLU A 39 20.76 -34.54 25.54
C GLU A 39 21.09 -35.92 24.99
N ALA A 40 22.33 -36.13 24.55
CA ALA A 40 22.75 -37.43 24.04
C ALA A 40 22.61 -38.43 25.18
N ALA A 41 21.62 -39.32 25.11
CA ALA A 41 21.48 -40.40 26.07
C ALA A 41 22.80 -41.18 26.07
N THR A 42 23.26 -41.63 27.24
CA THR A 42 24.58 -42.25 27.50
C THR A 42 24.92 -43.46 26.60
N PHE A 43 23.97 -43.93 25.78
CA PHE A 43 24.11 -45.04 24.83
C PHE A 43 23.66 -44.74 23.38
N GLU A 44 23.31 -43.50 23.02
CA GLU A 44 22.99 -43.16 21.62
C GLU A 44 24.28 -42.89 20.82
N THR A 45 24.53 -43.69 19.77
CA THR A 45 25.63 -43.43 18.84
C THR A 45 25.41 -42.09 18.14
N ALA A 46 26.47 -41.29 17.99
CA ALA A 46 26.42 -39.96 17.36
C ALA A 46 25.70 -39.93 15.99
N LYS A 47 25.75 -41.04 15.24
CA LYS A 47 24.99 -41.23 13.99
C LYS A 47 23.47 -41.28 14.20
N SER A 48 23.01 -42.06 15.17
CA SER A 48 21.57 -42.18 15.52
C SER A 48 21.00 -40.84 15.98
N TYR A 49 21.78 -40.10 16.77
CA TYR A 49 21.42 -38.76 17.23
C TYR A 49 21.23 -37.79 16.05
N ARG A 50 22.19 -37.77 15.13
CA ARG A 50 22.15 -36.91 13.94
C ARG A 50 20.92 -37.20 13.08
N GLU A 51 20.66 -38.47 12.78
CA GLU A 51 19.61 -38.88 11.84
C GLU A 51 18.21 -38.75 12.45
N LYS A 52 18.03 -39.09 13.74
CA LYS A 52 16.70 -39.12 14.37
C LYS A 52 16.28 -37.81 15.03
N LYS A 53 17.23 -36.94 15.39
CA LYS A 53 16.95 -35.74 16.20
C LYS A 53 17.41 -34.45 15.50
N ALA A 54 18.66 -34.37 15.09
CA ALA A 54 19.19 -33.15 14.46
C ALA A 54 18.64 -32.91 13.04
N MET A 55 18.65 -33.92 12.17
CA MET A 55 18.14 -33.78 10.80
C MET A 55 16.66 -33.38 10.73
N PRO A 56 15.73 -33.98 11.52
CA PRO A 56 14.34 -33.57 11.51
C PRO A 56 14.12 -32.13 11.98
N LEU A 57 14.90 -31.64 12.95
CA LEU A 57 14.84 -30.24 13.39
C LEU A 57 15.31 -29.28 12.29
N VAL A 58 16.43 -29.59 11.65
CA VAL A 58 16.95 -28.80 10.50
C VAL A 58 15.92 -28.77 9.37
N GLN A 59 15.29 -29.90 9.04
CA GLN A 59 14.25 -29.95 8.01
C GLN A 59 13.02 -29.10 8.36
N LYS A 60 12.59 -29.09 9.63
CA LYS A 60 11.51 -28.21 10.10
C LYS A 60 11.88 -26.73 9.97
N LEU A 61 13.10 -26.35 10.38
CA LEU A 61 13.61 -24.98 10.27
C LEU A 61 13.67 -24.51 8.82
N VAL A 62 14.19 -25.35 7.91
CA VAL A 62 14.24 -25.04 6.47
C VAL A 62 12.83 -24.82 5.92
N LYS A 63 11.84 -25.64 6.29
CA LYS A 63 10.44 -25.44 5.87
C LYS A 63 9.86 -24.12 6.36
N VAL A 64 10.12 -23.74 7.62
CA VAL A 64 9.68 -22.45 8.18
C VAL A 64 10.33 -21.29 7.43
N LEU A 65 11.64 -21.35 7.17
CA LEU A 65 12.37 -20.34 6.41
C LEU A 65 11.83 -20.19 4.98
N PHE A 66 11.54 -21.31 4.29
CA PHE A 66 10.93 -21.27 2.96
C PHE A 66 9.52 -20.67 2.97
N ALA A 67 8.69 -21.01 3.95
CA ALA A 67 7.35 -20.45 4.09
C ALA A 67 7.41 -18.93 4.36
N LEU A 68 8.32 -18.50 5.23
CA LEU A 68 8.60 -17.09 5.52
C LEU A 68 9.05 -16.33 4.27
N HIS A 69 10.02 -16.89 3.54
CA HIS A 69 10.53 -16.27 2.31
C HIS A 69 9.43 -16.09 1.27
N ARG A 70 8.60 -17.14 1.07
CA ARG A 70 7.46 -17.08 0.16
C ARG A 70 6.45 -16.01 0.58
N LYS A 71 6.10 -15.95 1.85
CA LYS A 71 5.16 -14.93 2.36
C LYS A 71 5.70 -13.52 2.25
N TYR A 72 6.97 -13.32 2.56
CA TYR A 72 7.64 -12.03 2.35
C TYR A 72 7.58 -11.60 0.88
N TRP A 73 7.84 -12.52 -0.05
CA TRP A 73 7.78 -12.24 -1.49
C TRP A 73 6.37 -11.90 -1.98
N GLU A 74 5.35 -12.63 -1.52
CA GLU A 74 3.94 -12.33 -1.83
C GLU A 74 3.56 -10.91 -1.38
N VAL A 75 3.92 -10.53 -0.15
CA VAL A 75 3.64 -9.18 0.39
C VAL A 75 4.43 -8.10 -0.35
N LYS A 76 5.69 -8.36 -0.68
CA LYS A 76 6.52 -7.42 -1.44
C LYS A 76 5.94 -7.15 -2.83
N ASP A 77 5.50 -8.19 -3.53
CA ASP A 77 4.86 -8.07 -4.85
C ASP A 77 3.55 -7.26 -4.77
N GLU A 78 2.71 -7.51 -3.78
CA GLU A 78 1.52 -6.69 -3.53
C GLU A 78 1.87 -5.22 -3.27
N ARG A 79 2.87 -4.97 -2.41
CA ARG A 79 3.35 -3.62 -2.09
C ARG A 79 3.82 -2.90 -3.36
N ASP A 80 4.60 -3.56 -4.20
CA ASP A 80 5.13 -2.98 -5.43
C ASP A 80 3.99 -2.64 -6.41
N LYS A 81 2.96 -3.48 -6.52
CA LYS A 81 1.73 -3.15 -7.29
C LYS A 81 1.02 -1.92 -6.75
N TYR A 82 0.81 -1.83 -5.43
CA TYR A 82 0.17 -0.64 -4.83
C TYR A 82 0.99 0.63 -5.05
N LEU A 83 2.33 0.55 -5.03
CA LEU A 83 3.19 1.69 -5.29
C LEU A 83 2.98 2.23 -6.72
N HIS A 84 2.87 1.35 -7.72
CA HIS A 84 2.58 1.76 -9.09
C HIS A 84 1.22 2.42 -9.23
N PHE A 85 0.16 1.82 -8.67
CA PHE A 85 -1.18 2.42 -8.71
C PHE A 85 -1.22 3.80 -8.06
N TYR A 86 -0.57 3.97 -6.91
CA TYR A 86 -0.51 5.27 -6.23
C TYR A 86 0.22 6.33 -7.06
N GLN A 87 1.31 5.96 -7.73
CA GLN A 87 2.02 6.88 -8.63
C GLN A 87 1.14 7.30 -9.81
N ASP A 88 0.41 6.38 -10.40
CA ASP A 88 -0.47 6.68 -11.54
C ASP A 88 -1.66 7.55 -11.12
N GLU A 89 -2.26 7.27 -9.96
CA GLU A 89 -3.32 8.11 -9.39
C GLU A 89 -2.81 9.51 -9.05
N LYS A 90 -1.58 9.62 -8.53
CA LYS A 90 -0.93 10.92 -8.28
C LYS A 90 -0.68 11.70 -9.58
N LYS A 91 -0.29 11.03 -10.67
CA LYS A 91 -0.14 11.67 -11.99
C LYS A 91 -1.48 12.13 -12.55
N ALA A 92 -2.51 11.28 -12.48
CA ALA A 92 -3.86 11.61 -12.96
C ALA A 92 -4.46 12.81 -12.21
N THR A 93 -4.30 12.85 -10.88
CA THR A 93 -4.77 13.99 -10.05
C THR A 93 -4.04 15.29 -10.38
N HIS A 94 -2.72 15.25 -10.60
CA HIS A 94 -1.97 16.42 -11.06
C HIS A 94 -2.47 16.91 -12.43
N HIS A 95 -2.69 15.99 -13.37
CA HIS A 95 -3.21 16.34 -14.68
C HIS A 95 -4.59 16.98 -14.61
N LEU A 96 -5.51 16.42 -13.82
CA LEU A 96 -6.85 16.98 -13.62
C LEU A 96 -6.78 18.36 -12.95
N SER A 97 -5.92 18.53 -11.95
CA SER A 97 -5.73 19.83 -11.30
C SER A 97 -5.21 20.89 -12.27
N GLN A 98 -4.31 20.52 -13.19
CA GLN A 98 -3.85 21.42 -14.23
C GLN A 98 -4.98 21.81 -15.19
N ARG A 99 -5.76 20.84 -15.69
CA ARG A 99 -6.91 21.11 -16.56
C ARG A 99 -7.97 21.97 -15.90
N LEU A 100 -8.20 21.78 -14.60
CA LEU A 100 -9.14 22.61 -13.85
C LEU A 100 -8.70 24.07 -13.84
N LYS A 101 -7.41 24.34 -13.60
CA LYS A 101 -6.86 25.71 -13.65
C LYS A 101 -6.99 26.34 -15.04
N GLU A 102 -6.75 25.57 -16.09
CA GLU A 102 -6.92 26.02 -17.48
C GLU A 102 -8.38 26.43 -17.74
N VAL A 103 -9.34 25.58 -17.36
CA VAL A 103 -10.78 25.87 -17.50
C VAL A 103 -11.22 27.06 -16.65
N GLU A 104 -10.71 27.20 -15.43
CA GLU A 104 -10.99 28.37 -14.58
C GLU A 104 -10.46 29.67 -15.20
N ALA A 105 -9.27 29.63 -15.81
CA ALA A 105 -8.69 30.77 -16.52
C ALA A 105 -9.50 31.14 -17.77
N GLU A 106 -9.88 30.16 -18.60
CA GLU A 106 -10.74 30.37 -19.76
C GLU A 106 -12.10 30.95 -19.37
N ASN A 107 -12.73 30.40 -18.33
CA ASN A 107 -14.00 30.90 -17.84
C ASN A 107 -13.90 32.35 -17.36
N SER A 108 -12.81 32.70 -16.67
CA SER A 108 -12.54 34.07 -16.23
C SER A 108 -12.39 35.04 -17.42
N GLN A 109 -11.71 34.61 -18.49
CA GLN A 109 -11.58 35.39 -19.73
C GLN A 109 -12.95 35.59 -20.41
N LEU A 110 -13.78 34.55 -20.48
CA LEU A 110 -15.13 34.64 -21.04
C LEU A 110 -16.02 35.60 -20.23
N TYR A 111 -15.94 35.58 -18.90
CA TYR A 111 -16.66 36.53 -18.06
C TYR A 111 -16.20 37.98 -18.29
N ALA A 112 -14.90 38.22 -18.45
CA ALA A 112 -14.36 39.53 -18.80
C ALA A 112 -14.89 40.01 -20.16
N MET A 113 -14.82 39.15 -21.18
CA MET A 113 -15.30 39.45 -22.53
C MET A 113 -16.82 39.72 -22.55
N LYS A 114 -17.61 38.94 -21.81
CA LYS A 114 -19.06 39.19 -21.64
C LYS A 114 -19.35 40.56 -21.01
N ARG A 115 -18.53 40.97 -20.04
CA ARG A 115 -18.66 42.30 -19.40
C ARG A 115 -18.34 43.41 -20.41
N ASP A 116 -17.31 43.24 -21.21
CA ASP A 116 -16.93 44.24 -22.22
C ASP A 116 -17.97 44.34 -23.33
N PHE A 117 -18.55 43.24 -23.79
CA PHE A 117 -19.70 43.28 -24.71
C PHE A 117 -20.89 44.02 -24.12
N ARG A 118 -21.20 43.81 -22.83
CA ARG A 118 -22.27 44.56 -22.16
C ARG A 118 -21.97 46.06 -22.11
N ARG A 119 -20.72 46.46 -21.87
CA ARG A 119 -20.31 47.88 -21.90
C ARG A 119 -20.51 48.50 -23.28
N VAL A 120 -20.05 47.82 -24.33
CA VAL A 120 -20.21 48.25 -25.72
C VAL A 120 -21.69 48.37 -26.07
N TRP A 121 -22.49 47.36 -25.72
CA TRP A 121 -23.93 47.37 -25.94
C TRP A 121 -24.61 48.57 -25.28
N ASN A 122 -24.30 48.85 -24.00
CA ASN A 122 -24.85 50.00 -23.30
C ASN A 122 -24.48 51.32 -23.97
N TYR A 123 -23.20 51.50 -24.37
CA TYR A 123 -22.76 52.71 -25.04
C TYR A 123 -23.51 52.98 -26.36
N PHE A 124 -23.71 51.95 -27.18
CA PHE A 124 -24.44 52.09 -28.44
C PHE A 124 -25.97 52.16 -28.26
N GLY A 125 -26.52 51.49 -27.24
CA GLY A 125 -27.94 51.57 -26.88
C GLY A 125 -28.33 52.96 -26.37
N SER A 126 -27.58 53.51 -25.43
CA SER A 126 -27.80 54.86 -24.89
C SER A 126 -27.70 55.97 -25.94
N ARG A 127 -27.01 55.72 -27.06
CA ARG A 127 -26.90 56.68 -28.17
C ARG A 127 -28.14 56.71 -29.07
N LYS A 128 -28.96 55.65 -29.10
CA LYS A 128 -30.26 55.66 -29.79
C LYS A 128 -31.32 56.44 -29.02
N ASP A 129 -31.27 56.39 -27.70
CA ASP A 129 -32.26 57.05 -26.83
C ASP A 129 -32.02 58.57 -26.70
N ALA A 130 -30.82 59.05 -27.05
CA ALA A 130 -30.45 60.47 -26.99
C ALA A 130 -30.63 61.23 -28.33
N ALA A 131 -31.04 60.54 -29.40
CA ALA A 131 -31.18 61.09 -30.75
C ALA A 131 -32.64 61.13 -31.27
N GLY A 132 -33.62 60.90 -30.38
CA GLY A 132 -35.05 61.12 -30.63
C GLY A 132 -35.59 62.22 -29.74
#